data_AF-A0A4S0KKU7-F1
#
_entry.id   AF-A0A4S0KKU7-F1
#
_cell.length_a   1.000
_cell.length_b   1.000
_cell.length_c   1.000
_cell.angle_alpha   90.00
_cell.angle_beta   90.00
_cell.angle_gamma   90.00
#
_symmetry.space_group_name_H-M   'P 1'
#
loop_
_entity.id
_entity.type
_entity.pdbx_description
1 polymer ?
#
loop_
_entity_poly.entity_id
_entity_poly.type
_entity_poly.pdbx_seq_one_letter_code
_entity_poly.pdbx_strand_id
1 'polypeptide(L)'
;MANSFSRFVFSIFGTSGPKSGASAEQGLVKGAWPRDLQPLFIEPSGKDVAEALDGWTWIGLDGLEPAAVSAFGDIFFRAADGSVKLLDMIEGRLTPVSGTWSELKTQLNDADRQDDLLLAGLVMAARRKGLVLDAGQCYDFKKPPVLGGEMSVEQMEKTFFVVKVHIAGQIHRQIKDLPQGTKINKVTISDR
;
A
#
# COMPACT_ATOMS: atom_id res chain seq x y z
N MET A 1 31.94 24.92 50.48
CA MET A 1 32.48 24.08 51.56
C MET A 1 32.16 22.63 51.21
N ALA A 2 33.21 21.84 51.04
CA ALA A 2 33.16 20.44 50.67
C ALA A 2 33.06 19.56 51.91
N ASN A 3 32.41 18.41 51.77
CA ASN A 3 32.60 17.16 52.50
C ASN A 3 31.79 16.10 51.74
N SER A 4 32.12 14.83 51.63
CA SER A 4 33.33 14.02 51.74
C SER A 4 32.79 12.59 51.56
N PHE A 5 33.35 11.86 50.61
CA PHE A 5 33.55 10.40 50.61
C PHE A 5 32.43 9.49 51.15
N SER A 6 31.88 8.65 50.27
CA SER A 6 31.99 7.21 50.48
C SER A 6 32.08 6.46 49.14
N ARG A 7 33.13 5.66 49.04
CA ARG A 7 33.44 4.74 47.95
C ARG A 7 32.68 3.44 48.22
N PHE A 8 31.93 2.95 47.24
CA PHE A 8 31.65 1.53 47.12
C PHE A 8 32.10 1.07 45.74
N VAL A 9 33.21 0.35 45.72
CA VAL A 9 33.69 -0.43 44.58
C VAL A 9 33.31 -1.87 44.88
N PHE A 10 32.39 -2.43 44.10
CA PHE A 10 32.35 -3.87 43.87
C PHE A 10 32.52 -4.10 42.38
N SER A 11 33.52 -4.90 42.06
CA SER A 11 33.91 -5.28 40.71
C SER A 11 33.31 -6.65 40.38
N ILE A 12 33.02 -6.83 39.09
CA ILE A 12 33.00 -8.05 38.25
C ILE A 12 32.18 -9.28 38.68
N PHE A 13 31.17 -9.66 37.87
CA PHE A 13 31.29 -10.69 36.81
C PHE A 13 29.96 -10.89 36.05
N GLY A 14 30.03 -10.90 34.71
CA GLY A 14 29.07 -11.54 33.77
C GLY A 14 27.66 -10.94 33.68
N THR A 15 27.01 -10.74 32.54
CA THR A 15 27.21 -11.21 31.18
C THR A 15 26.54 -10.19 30.24
N SER A 16 27.08 -10.12 29.03
CA SER A 16 26.55 -9.41 27.87
C SER A 16 25.06 -9.69 27.62
N GLY A 17 24.21 -8.70 27.87
CA GLY A 17 22.93 -8.57 27.17
C GLY A 17 23.13 -7.61 26.00
N PRO A 18 22.83 -7.99 24.74
CA PRO A 18 22.91 -7.05 23.65
C PRO A 18 21.88 -5.94 23.88
N LYS A 19 22.36 -4.70 23.93
CA LYS A 19 21.56 -3.53 23.64
C LYS A 19 21.02 -3.70 22.22
N SER A 20 19.78 -4.12 22.08
CA SER A 20 19.03 -3.93 20.84
C SER A 20 18.06 -2.78 21.09
N GLY A 21 18.54 -1.58 20.79
CA GLY A 21 17.64 -0.51 20.39
C GLY A 21 17.11 -0.88 19.01
N ALA A 22 15.88 -1.41 18.94
CA ALA A 22 15.13 -1.45 17.70
C ALA A 22 14.22 -0.21 17.68
N SER A 23 14.82 0.94 17.40
CA SER A 23 14.08 2.10 16.93
C SER A 23 13.96 1.98 15.41
N ALA A 24 12.71 1.81 14.95
CA ALA A 24 12.16 2.29 13.69
C ALA A 24 12.91 1.97 12.37
N GLU A 25 12.34 1.03 11.62
CA GLU A 25 12.01 1.25 10.20
C GLU A 25 10.63 0.64 9.93
N GLN A 26 9.59 1.25 10.53
CA GLN A 26 8.19 0.98 10.22
C GLN A 26 7.71 2.09 9.29
N GLY A 27 7.74 1.80 8.01
CA GLY A 27 7.43 2.72 6.93
C GLY A 27 7.39 1.95 5.62
N LEU A 28 6.76 2.55 4.61
CA LEU A 28 6.74 2.04 3.25
C LEU A 28 8.14 1.55 2.85
N VAL A 29 8.22 0.33 2.36
CA VAL A 29 9.47 -0.34 1.98
C VAL A 29 10.03 0.39 0.75
N LYS A 30 10.77 1.47 0.98
CA LYS A 30 11.41 2.26 -0.08
C LYS A 30 12.61 1.50 -0.63
N GLY A 31 12.70 1.37 -1.95
CA GLY A 31 13.89 0.91 -2.66
C GLY A 31 14.30 -0.55 -2.44
N ALA A 32 13.49 -1.40 -1.81
CA ALA A 32 13.86 -2.80 -1.53
C ALA A 32 13.44 -3.80 -2.63
N TRP A 33 12.80 -3.32 -3.70
CA TRP A 33 12.34 -4.18 -4.78
C TRP A 33 13.45 -4.43 -5.82
N PRO A 34 13.59 -5.67 -6.32
CA PRO A 34 14.36 -5.99 -7.53
C PRO A 34 14.02 -5.05 -8.70
N ARG A 35 15.01 -4.78 -9.57
CA ARG A 35 14.89 -3.78 -10.65
C ARG A 35 13.72 -4.01 -11.60
N ASP A 36 13.39 -5.28 -11.85
CA ASP A 36 12.27 -5.74 -12.66
C ASP A 36 10.90 -5.44 -12.01
N LEU A 37 10.83 -5.44 -10.68
CA LEU A 37 9.60 -5.12 -9.94
C LEU A 37 9.43 -3.63 -9.66
N GLN A 38 10.51 -2.84 -9.66
CA GLN A 38 10.45 -1.39 -9.36
C GLN A 38 9.37 -0.61 -10.14
N PRO A 39 9.13 -0.85 -11.44
CA PRO A 39 8.08 -0.15 -12.18
C PRO A 39 6.65 -0.44 -11.71
N LEU A 40 6.45 -1.54 -10.97
CA LEU A 40 5.16 -2.01 -10.47
C LEU A 40 4.77 -1.37 -9.13
N PHE A 41 5.66 -0.59 -8.53
CA PHE A 41 5.44 0.07 -7.25
C PHE A 41 5.68 1.58 -7.35
N ILE A 42 5.02 2.32 -6.47
CA ILE A 42 5.31 3.73 -6.21
C ILE A 42 5.67 3.92 -4.74
N GLU A 43 6.31 5.05 -4.43
CA GLU A 43 6.80 5.36 -3.09
C GLU A 43 6.19 6.68 -2.57
N PRO A 44 4.86 6.74 -2.34
CA PRO A 44 4.23 7.91 -1.72
C PRO A 44 4.79 8.16 -0.32
N SER A 45 4.67 9.38 0.18
CA SER A 45 5.05 9.66 1.56
C SER A 45 4.05 9.01 2.54
N GLY A 46 4.46 8.76 3.78
CA GLY A 46 3.53 8.28 4.80
C GLY A 46 2.35 9.23 5.04
N LYS A 47 2.56 10.54 4.85
CA LYS A 47 1.49 11.55 4.88
C LYS A 47 0.50 11.33 3.74
N ASP A 48 0.99 11.17 2.52
CA ASP A 48 0.12 10.96 1.35
C ASP A 48 -0.67 9.65 1.49
N VAL A 49 -0.08 8.60 2.05
CA VAL A 49 -0.79 7.35 2.34
C VAL A 49 -1.88 7.54 3.40
N ALA A 50 -1.60 8.29 4.47
CA ALA A 50 -2.61 8.59 5.48
C ALA A 50 -3.78 9.38 4.88
N GLU A 51 -3.48 10.45 4.13
CA GLU A 51 -4.49 11.30 3.46
C GLU A 51 -5.31 10.51 2.43
N ALA A 52 -4.66 9.63 1.65
CA ALA A 52 -5.33 8.74 0.71
C ALA A 52 -6.33 7.77 1.38
N LEU A 53 -6.01 7.31 2.59
CA LEU A 53 -6.78 6.29 3.32
C LEU A 53 -8.01 6.86 4.05
N ASP A 54 -8.19 8.18 4.12
CA ASP A 54 -9.38 8.80 4.72
C ASP A 54 -10.67 8.32 4.03
N GLY A 55 -10.63 8.10 2.71
CA GLY A 55 -11.72 7.53 1.91
C GLY A 55 -12.08 6.07 2.25
N TRP A 56 -11.22 5.36 2.99
CA TRP A 56 -11.31 3.93 3.29
C TRP A 56 -11.53 3.59 4.76
N THR A 57 -11.77 4.59 5.62
CA THR A 57 -12.00 4.42 7.07
C THR A 57 -13.12 3.43 7.44
N TRP A 58 -13.98 3.07 6.48
CA TRP A 58 -15.11 2.14 6.65
C TRP A 58 -14.75 0.65 6.44
N ILE A 59 -13.56 0.31 5.92
CA ILE A 59 -13.22 -1.07 5.51
C ILE A 59 -12.49 -1.90 6.59
N GLY A 60 -12.17 -1.28 7.73
CA GLY A 60 -11.50 -1.95 8.86
C GLY A 60 -9.98 -2.04 8.70
N LEU A 61 -9.31 -0.88 8.76
CA LEU A 61 -7.86 -0.76 8.63
C LEU A 61 -7.11 -0.80 9.97
N ASP A 62 -7.83 -0.98 11.09
CA ASP A 62 -7.25 -0.94 12.43
C ASP A 62 -6.18 -2.01 12.62
N GLY A 63 -5.02 -1.61 13.17
CA GLY A 63 -3.90 -2.50 13.44
C GLY A 63 -3.13 -2.95 12.19
N LEU A 64 -3.37 -2.33 11.03
CA LEU A 64 -2.65 -2.62 9.79
C LEU A 64 -1.59 -1.54 9.52
N GLU A 65 -0.37 -1.98 9.21
CA GLU A 65 0.76 -1.10 8.86
C GLU A 65 0.95 -1.08 7.33
N PRO A 66 0.82 0.08 6.65
CA PRO A 66 1.12 0.18 5.22
C PRO A 66 2.59 -0.17 4.92
N ALA A 67 2.80 -1.09 3.98
CA ALA A 67 4.12 -1.63 3.66
C ALA A 67 4.58 -1.36 2.21
N ALA A 68 3.67 -1.36 1.23
CA ALA A 68 3.98 -1.02 -0.16
C ALA A 68 2.74 -0.53 -0.91
N VAL A 69 2.97 0.17 -2.03
CA VAL A 69 1.90 0.69 -2.90
C VAL A 69 2.18 0.31 -4.34
N SER A 70 1.22 -0.36 -4.99
CA SER A 70 1.31 -0.72 -6.41
C SER A 70 1.29 0.52 -7.30
N ALA A 71 1.71 0.40 -8.56
CA ALA A 71 1.62 1.48 -9.54
C ALA A 71 0.17 1.90 -9.83
N PHE A 72 -0.82 1.07 -9.50
CA PHE A 72 -2.24 1.40 -9.54
C PHE A 72 -2.76 1.96 -8.21
N GLY A 73 -1.93 2.12 -7.18
CA GLY A 73 -2.32 2.67 -5.89
C GLY A 73 -2.96 1.67 -4.92
N ASP A 74 -2.91 0.36 -5.22
CA ASP A 74 -3.30 -0.67 -4.26
C ASP A 74 -2.29 -0.71 -3.12
N ILE A 75 -2.77 -0.91 -1.89
CA ILE A 75 -1.92 -0.78 -0.70
C ILE A 75 -1.78 -2.13 -0.02
N PHE A 76 -0.54 -2.59 0.10
CA PHE A 76 -0.20 -3.78 0.87
C PHE A 76 0.02 -3.39 2.33
N PHE A 77 -0.60 -4.13 3.24
CA PHE A 77 -0.51 -3.93 4.68
C PHE A 77 0.08 -5.15 5.37
N ARG A 78 0.88 -4.92 6.41
CA ARG A 78 1.24 -5.94 7.38
C ARG A 78 0.26 -5.91 8.54
N ALA A 79 -0.30 -7.06 8.88
CA ALA A 79 -1.11 -7.23 10.08
C ALA A 79 -0.23 -7.61 11.28
N ALA A 80 -0.80 -7.49 12.48
CA ALA A 80 -0.09 -7.80 13.74
C ALA A 80 0.38 -9.27 13.85
N ASP A 81 -0.28 -10.19 13.15
CA ASP A 81 0.10 -11.61 13.07
C ASP A 81 1.20 -11.89 12.02
N GLY A 82 1.66 -10.85 11.32
CA GLY A 82 2.67 -10.93 10.27
C GLY A 82 2.11 -11.20 8.87
N SER A 83 0.80 -11.50 8.73
CA SER A 83 0.16 -11.70 7.44
C SER A 83 0.10 -10.42 6.61
N VAL A 84 -0.02 -10.59 5.29
CA VAL A 84 -0.12 -9.47 4.35
C VAL A 84 -1.53 -9.39 3.79
N LYS A 85 -2.11 -8.20 3.88
CA LYS A 85 -3.40 -7.88 3.28
C LYS A 85 -3.22 -6.89 2.13
N LEU A 86 -4.04 -7.00 1.09
CA LEU A 86 -4.10 -6.05 -0.02
C LEU A 86 -5.42 -5.30 0.06
N LEU A 87 -5.34 -3.97 0.02
CA LEU A 87 -6.47 -3.11 -0.28
C LEU A 87 -6.53 -2.91 -1.79
N ASP A 88 -7.47 -3.60 -2.42
CA ASP A 88 -7.70 -3.62 -3.86
C ASP A 88 -8.60 -2.46 -4.28
N MET A 89 -8.09 -1.64 -5.19
CA MET A 89 -8.75 -0.43 -5.64
C MET A 89 -9.80 -0.68 -6.73
N ILE A 90 -9.70 -1.81 -7.42
CA ILE A 90 -10.61 -2.24 -8.47
C ILE A 90 -11.84 -2.90 -7.84
N GLU A 91 -11.64 -3.83 -6.92
CA GLU A 91 -12.72 -4.59 -6.27
C GLU A 91 -13.26 -3.92 -4.99
N GLY A 92 -12.48 -3.01 -4.38
CA GLY A 92 -12.89 -2.34 -3.14
C GLY A 92 -12.88 -3.26 -1.93
N ARG A 93 -11.91 -4.17 -1.87
CA ARG A 93 -11.82 -5.22 -0.85
C ARG A 93 -10.47 -5.17 -0.14
N LEU A 94 -10.50 -5.58 1.12
CA LEU A 94 -9.31 -5.82 1.92
C LEU A 94 -9.16 -7.34 2.12
N THR A 95 -8.22 -7.97 1.42
CA THR A 95 -8.09 -9.44 1.37
C THR A 95 -6.71 -9.91 1.84
N PRO A 96 -6.61 -11.06 2.53
CA PRO A 96 -5.31 -11.66 2.80
C PRO A 96 -4.71 -12.20 1.50
N VAL A 97 -3.45 -11.86 1.22
CA VAL A 97 -2.74 -12.27 0.00
C VAL A 97 -1.51 -13.14 0.28
N SER A 98 -0.99 -13.10 1.51
CA SER A 98 0.16 -13.92 1.91
C SER A 98 0.24 -14.07 3.44
N GLY A 99 0.85 -15.17 3.91
CA GLY A 99 1.05 -15.41 5.34
C GLY A 99 2.18 -14.58 5.95
N THR A 100 3.15 -14.13 5.13
CA THR A 100 4.24 -13.25 5.58
C THR A 100 4.71 -12.30 4.48
N TRP A 101 5.43 -11.24 4.86
CA TRP A 101 6.08 -10.36 3.88
C TRP A 101 7.11 -11.09 3.01
N SER A 102 7.86 -12.03 3.59
CA SER A 102 8.86 -12.80 2.84
C SER A 102 8.20 -13.71 1.81
N GLU A 103 7.07 -14.31 2.16
CA GLU A 103 6.29 -15.15 1.25
C GLU A 103 5.72 -14.33 0.10
N LEU A 104 5.16 -13.13 0.36
CA LEU A 104 4.71 -12.23 -0.71
C LEU A 104 5.85 -11.94 -1.71
N LYS A 105 7.06 -11.60 -1.22
CA LYS A 105 8.21 -11.37 -2.11
C LYS A 105 8.55 -12.59 -2.96
N THR A 106 8.46 -13.80 -2.40
CA THR A 106 8.66 -15.04 -3.16
C THR A 106 7.56 -15.24 -4.21
N GLN A 107 6.30 -14.96 -3.87
CA GLN A 107 5.18 -15.04 -4.81
C GLN A 107 5.38 -14.08 -5.98
N LEU A 108 5.91 -12.88 -5.75
CA LEU A 108 6.16 -11.88 -6.80
C LEU A 108 7.32 -12.23 -7.75
N ASN A 109 8.02 -13.36 -7.56
CA ASN A 109 8.92 -13.91 -8.58
C ASN A 109 8.16 -14.60 -9.73
N ASP A 110 6.86 -14.84 -9.56
CA ASP A 110 5.97 -15.44 -10.55
C ASP A 110 5.21 -14.36 -11.32
N ALA A 111 5.18 -14.47 -12.66
CA ALA A 111 4.59 -13.47 -13.53
C ALA A 111 3.06 -13.41 -13.40
N ASP A 112 2.39 -14.54 -13.21
CA ASP A 112 0.93 -14.58 -13.04
C ASP A 112 0.56 -13.89 -11.72
N ARG A 113 1.37 -14.09 -10.66
CA ARG A 113 1.20 -13.37 -9.38
C ARG A 113 1.45 -11.87 -9.49
N GLN A 114 2.38 -11.44 -10.33
CA GLN A 114 2.58 -10.01 -10.62
C GLN A 114 1.37 -9.42 -11.35
N ASP A 115 0.78 -10.15 -12.29
CA ASP A 115 -0.44 -9.70 -12.99
C ASP A 115 -1.65 -9.66 -12.05
N ASP A 116 -1.85 -10.72 -11.25
CA ASP A 116 -2.97 -10.81 -10.30
C ASP A 116 -2.93 -9.70 -9.24
N LEU A 117 -1.76 -9.40 -8.68
CA LEU A 117 -1.63 -8.50 -7.52
C LEU A 117 -1.24 -7.07 -7.88
N LEU A 118 -0.60 -6.86 -9.03
CA LEU A 118 0.01 -5.56 -9.40
C LEU A 118 -0.41 -5.08 -10.79
N LEU A 119 -1.24 -5.85 -11.51
CA LEU A 119 -1.64 -5.57 -12.89
C LEU A 119 -0.41 -5.34 -13.79
N ALA A 120 0.64 -6.14 -13.61
CA ALA A 120 1.96 -5.89 -14.18
C ALA A 120 1.96 -5.78 -15.72
N GLY A 121 1.16 -6.59 -16.41
CA GLY A 121 0.96 -6.52 -17.86
C GLY A 121 0.46 -5.15 -18.31
N LEU A 122 -0.51 -4.56 -17.59
CA LEU A 122 -1.03 -3.21 -17.87
C LEU A 122 0.01 -2.13 -17.57
N VAL A 123 0.72 -2.24 -16.44
CA VAL A 123 1.82 -1.31 -16.09
C VAL A 123 2.86 -1.29 -17.20
N MET A 124 3.32 -2.47 -17.62
CA MET A 124 4.35 -2.59 -18.65
C MET A 124 3.87 -2.09 -20.01
N ALA A 125 2.61 -2.34 -20.36
CA ALA A 125 2.03 -1.84 -21.60
C ALA A 125 1.85 -0.31 -21.61
N ALA A 126 1.41 0.29 -20.49
CA ALA A 126 1.32 1.74 -20.33
C ALA A 126 2.69 2.42 -20.51
N ARG A 127 3.72 1.87 -19.86
CA ARG A 127 5.09 2.38 -19.98
C ARG A 127 5.63 2.28 -21.40
N ARG A 128 5.38 1.16 -22.11
CA ARG A 128 5.77 1.02 -23.53
C ARG A 128 5.13 2.06 -24.44
N LYS A 129 3.95 2.57 -24.07
CA LYS A 129 3.27 3.67 -24.78
C LYS A 129 3.70 5.07 -24.31
N GLY A 130 4.70 5.17 -23.43
CA GLY A 130 5.20 6.45 -22.92
C GLY A 130 4.40 7.04 -21.76
N LEU A 131 3.41 6.32 -21.22
CA LEU A 131 2.66 6.75 -20.05
C LEU A 131 3.48 6.45 -18.78
N VAL A 132 4.53 7.23 -18.53
CA VAL A 132 5.44 7.06 -17.38
C VAL A 132 4.99 7.92 -16.20
N LEU A 133 4.87 7.33 -15.02
CA LEU A 133 4.48 8.02 -13.79
C LEU A 133 5.54 9.02 -13.33
N ASP A 134 5.08 10.21 -12.92
CA ASP A 134 5.88 11.17 -12.19
C ASP A 134 5.77 10.94 -10.68
N ALA A 135 6.58 11.64 -9.88
CA ALA A 135 6.51 11.55 -8.42
C ALA A 135 5.10 11.90 -7.91
N GLY A 136 4.57 11.07 -7.00
CA GLY A 136 3.22 11.24 -6.44
C GLY A 136 2.07 10.82 -7.37
N GLN A 137 2.36 10.32 -8.56
CA GLN A 137 1.34 9.80 -9.48
C GLN A 137 1.17 8.29 -9.38
N CYS A 138 -0.02 7.82 -9.72
CA CYS A 138 -0.32 6.42 -9.98
C CYS A 138 -1.11 6.30 -11.30
N TYR A 139 -1.29 5.07 -11.77
CA TYR A 139 -2.23 4.77 -12.84
C TYR A 139 -3.65 4.67 -12.30
N ASP A 140 -4.60 5.04 -13.13
CA ASP A 140 -6.02 4.79 -12.95
C ASP A 140 -6.68 4.52 -14.31
N PHE A 141 -7.94 4.13 -14.29
CA PHE A 141 -8.78 4.06 -15.48
C PHE A 141 -9.69 5.29 -15.55
N LYS A 142 -9.78 5.91 -16.73
CA LYS A 142 -10.65 7.07 -17.03
C LYS A 142 -12.08 6.90 -16.52
N LYS A 143 -12.56 5.65 -16.51
CA LYS A 143 -13.79 5.24 -15.86
C LYS A 143 -13.46 4.10 -14.90
N PRO A 144 -13.81 4.21 -13.60
CA PRO A 144 -13.57 3.13 -12.63
C PRO A 144 -14.21 1.80 -13.11
N PRO A 145 -13.47 0.67 -13.10
CA PRO A 145 -14.00 -0.62 -13.56
C PRO A 145 -15.26 -1.07 -12.83
N VAL A 146 -15.36 -0.78 -11.52
CA VAL A 146 -16.55 -1.07 -10.71
C VAL A 146 -17.81 -0.33 -11.18
N LEU A 147 -17.65 0.75 -11.95
CA LEU A 147 -18.74 1.49 -12.60
C LEU A 147 -18.96 1.05 -14.07
N GLY A 148 -18.38 -0.08 -14.48
CA GLY A 148 -18.39 -0.59 -15.85
C GLY A 148 -17.40 0.14 -16.76
N GLY A 149 -16.23 0.52 -16.23
CA GLY A 149 -15.07 0.93 -17.02
C GLY A 149 -14.34 -0.29 -17.60
N GLU A 150 -13.68 -0.11 -18.74
CA GLU A 150 -12.88 -1.16 -19.36
C GLU A 150 -11.46 -1.12 -18.79
N MET A 151 -10.94 -2.30 -18.43
CA MET A 151 -9.56 -2.47 -17.95
C MET A 151 -8.60 -2.69 -19.13
N SER A 152 -8.32 -1.63 -19.87
CA SER A 152 -7.37 -1.65 -20.99
C SER A 152 -6.44 -0.45 -20.97
N VAL A 153 -5.31 -0.59 -21.66
CA VAL A 153 -4.25 0.44 -21.69
C VAL A 153 -4.75 1.73 -22.33
N GLU A 154 -5.71 1.64 -23.25
CA GLU A 154 -6.38 2.75 -23.92
C GLU A 154 -7.25 3.58 -22.96
N GLN A 155 -7.76 2.94 -21.91
CA GLN A 155 -8.54 3.58 -20.85
C GLN A 155 -7.69 4.01 -19.66
N MET A 156 -6.39 3.72 -19.64
CA MET A 156 -5.51 4.15 -18.56
C MET A 156 -5.14 5.64 -18.67
N GLU A 157 -4.94 6.26 -17.52
CA GLU A 157 -4.39 7.61 -17.38
C GLU A 157 -3.48 7.70 -16.16
N LYS A 158 -2.76 8.82 -16.05
CA LYS A 158 -2.01 9.17 -14.84
C LYS A 158 -2.84 10.12 -14.00
N THR A 159 -2.82 9.94 -12.69
CA THR A 159 -3.46 10.83 -11.74
C THR A 159 -2.64 10.89 -10.45
N PHE A 160 -3.00 11.77 -9.52
CA PHE A 160 -2.35 11.84 -8.22
C PHE A 160 -2.81 10.67 -7.34
N PHE A 161 -1.85 10.01 -6.70
CA PHE A 161 -2.09 8.87 -5.82
C PHE A 161 -3.15 9.17 -4.76
N VAL A 162 -3.02 10.30 -4.05
CA VAL A 162 -3.95 10.70 -2.98
C VAL A 162 -5.37 10.84 -3.52
N VAL A 163 -5.54 11.57 -4.62
CA VAL A 163 -6.86 11.81 -5.26
C VAL A 163 -7.49 10.48 -5.66
N LYS A 164 -6.74 9.63 -6.35
CA LYS A 164 -7.21 8.35 -6.86
C LYS A 164 -7.69 7.43 -5.74
N VAL A 165 -6.86 7.23 -4.72
CA VAL A 165 -7.16 6.28 -3.65
C VAL A 165 -8.32 6.79 -2.80
N HIS A 166 -8.35 8.08 -2.49
CA HIS A 166 -9.45 8.70 -1.74
C HIS A 166 -10.79 8.55 -2.47
N ILE A 167 -10.83 8.88 -3.77
CA ILE A 167 -12.03 8.76 -4.60
C ILE A 167 -12.49 7.30 -4.73
N ALA A 168 -11.56 6.37 -4.95
CA ALA A 168 -11.90 4.94 -5.03
C ALA A 168 -12.60 4.47 -3.74
N GLY A 169 -12.09 4.87 -2.56
CA GLY A 169 -12.71 4.53 -1.28
C GLY A 169 -14.12 5.08 -1.12
N GLN A 170 -14.36 6.32 -1.57
CA GLN A 170 -15.70 6.91 -1.56
C GLN A 170 -16.68 6.22 -2.50
N ILE A 171 -16.23 5.82 -3.70
CA ILE A 171 -17.05 5.09 -4.67
C ILE A 171 -17.42 3.73 -4.10
N HIS A 172 -16.43 2.96 -3.63
CA HIS A 172 -16.65 1.62 -3.08
C HIS A 172 -17.55 1.65 -1.85
N ARG A 173 -17.43 2.65 -0.98
CA ARG A 173 -18.36 2.85 0.15
C ARG A 173 -19.82 2.96 -0.28
N GLN A 174 -20.08 3.66 -1.38
CA GLN A 174 -21.44 3.89 -1.86
C GLN A 174 -22.09 2.65 -2.47
N ILE A 175 -21.29 1.71 -2.98
CA ILE A 175 -21.80 0.56 -3.75
C ILE A 175 -21.66 -0.78 -3.04
N LYS A 176 -20.89 -0.86 -1.93
CA LYS A 176 -20.57 -2.12 -1.24
C LYS A 176 -21.80 -2.96 -0.81
N ASP A 177 -22.93 -2.31 -0.53
CA ASP A 177 -24.15 -2.96 -0.05
C ASP A 177 -25.21 -3.13 -1.15
N LEU A 178 -24.89 -2.78 -2.40
CA LEU A 178 -25.81 -2.92 -3.52
C LEU A 178 -25.82 -4.36 -4.05
N PRO A 179 -26.99 -4.89 -4.45
CA PRO A 179 -27.08 -6.18 -5.10
C PRO A 179 -26.22 -6.24 -6.37
N GLN A 180 -25.66 -7.42 -6.65
CA GLN A 180 -24.92 -7.64 -7.88
C GLN A 180 -25.79 -7.31 -9.11
N GLY A 181 -25.21 -6.65 -10.10
CA GLY A 181 -25.91 -6.23 -11.32
C GLY A 181 -26.67 -4.91 -11.18
N THR A 182 -26.64 -4.25 -10.02
CA THR A 182 -27.23 -2.92 -9.84
C THR A 182 -26.57 -1.92 -10.79
N LYS A 183 -27.37 -1.25 -11.62
CA LYS A 183 -26.89 -0.19 -12.51
C LYS A 183 -26.59 1.07 -11.72
N ILE A 184 -25.33 1.53 -11.74
CA ILE A 184 -24.90 2.77 -11.11
C ILE A 184 -24.99 3.93 -12.11
N ASN A 185 -25.91 4.87 -11.87
CA ASN A 185 -26.09 6.04 -12.75
C ASN A 185 -25.38 7.31 -12.22
N LYS A 186 -25.08 7.36 -10.92
CA LYS A 186 -24.47 8.52 -10.25
C LYS A 186 -23.67 8.04 -9.03
N VAL A 187 -22.52 8.67 -8.83
CA VAL A 187 -21.76 8.63 -7.57
C VAL A 187 -21.57 10.06 -7.09
N THR A 188 -21.45 10.25 -5.78
CA THR A 188 -21.13 11.56 -5.19
C THR A 188 -19.71 11.52 -4.65
N ILE A 189 -18.88 12.49 -5.02
CA ILE A 189 -17.53 12.64 -4.49
C ILE A 189 -17.51 13.86 -3.57
N SER A 190 -16.95 13.70 -2.38
CA SER A 190 -16.71 14.76 -1.41
C SER A 190 -15.24 15.15 -1.37
N ASP A 191 -14.99 16.43 -1.08
CA ASP A 191 -13.64 16.97 -0.80
C ASP A 191 -13.11 16.56 0.58
N ARG A 192 -13.94 15.86 1.38
CA ARG A 192 -13.63 15.32 2.71
C ARG A 192 -13.60 13.81 2.65
#